data_AF-R5JAM5-F1
#
_entry.id   AF-R5JAM5-F1
#
_cell.length_a   1.000
_cell.length_b   1.000
_cell.length_c   1.000
_cell.angle_alpha   90.00
_cell.angle_beta   90.00
_cell.angle_gamma   90.00
#
_symmetry.space_group_name_H-M   'P 1'
#
loop_
_entity.id
_entity.type
_entity.pdbx_description
1 polymer ?
#
loop_
_entity_poly.entity_id
_entity_poly.type
_entity_poly.pdbx_seq_one_letter_code
_entity_poly.pdbx_strand_id
1 'polypeptide(L)'
;MKEENERNRTIRVVEYSAIVIFFLIILIILVPSISKIVYNMSKDAATTSTKGTIDTVKSFYVDMNLLNEVGLPFKVAFDKGGYTFYEIGKKVNYKRQLNIKNIGKLPTDGSVQINVDGTVTVKNLTFGNFKCNQINDQDLVCDNK
;
A
#
# COMPACT_ATOMS: atom_id res chain seq x y z
N MET A 1 36.34 -41.09 -35.76
CA MET A 1 36.60 -39.83 -35.03
C MET A 1 35.58 -38.72 -35.28
N LYS A 2 35.16 -38.39 -36.52
CA LYS A 2 34.14 -37.35 -36.76
C LYS A 2 32.73 -37.72 -36.25
N GLU A 3 32.26 -38.94 -36.54
CA GLU A 3 30.91 -39.39 -36.15
C GLU A 3 30.71 -39.57 -34.63
N GLU A 4 31.76 -39.92 -33.91
CA GLU A 4 31.72 -40.08 -32.44
C GLU A 4 31.65 -38.72 -31.73
N ASN A 5 32.31 -37.72 -32.29
CA ASN A 5 32.29 -36.34 -31.78
C ASN A 5 30.94 -35.66 -32.04
N GLU A 6 30.30 -35.95 -33.18
CA GLU A 6 28.93 -35.49 -33.48
C GLU A 6 27.89 -36.15 -32.58
N ARG A 7 28.00 -37.46 -32.31
CA ARG A 7 27.10 -38.17 -31.40
C ARG A 7 27.16 -37.60 -29.97
N ASN A 8 28.36 -37.33 -29.47
CA ASN A 8 28.57 -36.71 -28.16
C ASN A 8 28.03 -35.27 -28.07
N ARG A 9 28.08 -34.51 -29.18
CA ARG A 9 27.52 -33.16 -29.25
C ARG A 9 25.99 -33.20 -29.25
N THR A 10 25.38 -34.12 -29.98
CA THR A 10 23.92 -34.32 -30.02
C THR A 10 23.39 -34.77 -28.66
N ILE A 11 24.07 -35.71 -27.97
CA ILE A 11 23.69 -36.16 -26.62
C ILE A 11 23.71 -34.99 -25.64
N ARG A 12 24.78 -34.18 -25.63
CA ARG A 12 24.85 -32.97 -24.77
C ARG A 12 23.73 -31.98 -25.07
N VAL A 13 23.41 -31.73 -26.35
CA VAL A 13 22.32 -30.81 -26.73
C VAL A 13 20.97 -31.32 -26.24
N VAL A 14 20.71 -32.63 -26.35
CA VAL A 14 19.48 -33.25 -25.84
C VAL A 14 19.40 -33.16 -24.31
N GLU A 15 20.47 -33.46 -23.59
CA GLU A 15 20.52 -33.34 -22.12
C GLU A 15 20.28 -31.89 -21.64
N TYR A 16 20.93 -30.90 -22.27
CA TYR A 16 20.67 -29.49 -21.96
C TYR A 16 19.23 -29.08 -22.30
N SER A 17 18.67 -29.56 -23.41
CA SER A 17 17.27 -29.28 -23.77
C SER A 17 16.28 -29.87 -22.76
N ALA A 18 16.55 -31.08 -22.25
CA ALA A 18 15.73 -31.73 -21.24
C ALA A 18 15.76 -30.97 -19.90
N ILE A 19 16.93 -30.48 -19.48
CA ILE A 19 17.08 -29.64 -18.28
C ILE A 19 16.28 -28.34 -18.42
N VAL A 20 16.36 -27.66 -19.57
CA VAL A 20 15.62 -26.42 -19.82
C VAL A 20 14.11 -26.64 -19.77
N ILE A 21 13.61 -27.72 -20.39
CA ILE A 21 12.19 -28.07 -20.35
C ILE A 21 11.73 -28.33 -18.91
N PHE A 22 12.53 -29.04 -18.12
CA PHE A 22 12.22 -29.29 -16.71
C PHE A 22 12.14 -27.99 -15.88
N PHE A 23 13.07 -27.07 -16.11
CA PHE A 23 13.03 -25.73 -15.48
C PHE A 23 11.80 -24.93 -15.88
N LEU A 24 11.37 -25.00 -17.15
CA LEU A 24 10.16 -24.30 -17.62
C LEU A 24 8.90 -24.83 -16.93
N ILE A 25 8.77 -26.14 -16.73
CA ILE A 25 7.64 -26.74 -16.01
C ILE A 25 7.60 -26.23 -14.56
N ILE A 26 8.75 -26.20 -13.88
CA ILE A 26 8.87 -25.67 -12.52
C ILE A 26 8.45 -24.20 -12.48
N LEU A 27 8.91 -23.38 -13.42
CA LEU A 27 8.55 -21.97 -13.53
C LEU A 27 7.04 -21.77 -13.71
N ILE A 28 6.40 -22.54 -14.58
CA ILE A 28 4.95 -22.46 -14.83
C ILE A 28 4.15 -22.73 -13.55
N ILE A 29 4.62 -23.67 -12.71
CA ILE A 29 3.97 -24.01 -11.45
C ILE A 29 4.21 -22.92 -10.38
N LEU A 30 5.43 -22.35 -10.31
CA LEU A 30 5.81 -21.41 -9.26
C LEU A 30 5.31 -19.98 -9.49
N VAL A 31 5.27 -19.49 -10.73
CA VAL A 31 4.85 -18.12 -11.08
C VAL A 31 3.49 -17.72 -10.51
N PRO A 32 2.39 -18.50 -10.65
CA PRO A 32 1.10 -18.10 -10.08
C PRO A 32 1.14 -18.03 -8.54
N SER A 33 1.86 -18.93 -7.90
CA SER A 33 2.03 -18.96 -6.44
C SER A 33 2.75 -17.71 -5.94
N ILE A 34 3.87 -17.35 -6.56
CA ILE A 34 4.63 -16.14 -6.22
C ILE A 34 3.78 -14.89 -6.47
N SER A 35 3.06 -14.83 -7.58
CA SER A 35 2.20 -13.69 -7.92
C SER A 35 1.12 -13.46 -6.86
N LYS A 36 0.48 -14.54 -6.37
CA LYS A 36 -0.52 -14.47 -5.30
C LYS A 36 0.08 -13.98 -3.98
N ILE A 37 1.29 -14.47 -3.63
CA ILE A 37 2.01 -14.04 -2.43
C ILE A 37 2.33 -12.55 -2.50
N VAL A 38 2.94 -12.09 -3.61
CA VAL A 38 3.30 -10.68 -3.80
C VAL A 38 2.07 -9.78 -3.77
N TYR A 39 0.95 -10.22 -4.36
CA TYR A 39 -0.32 -9.51 -4.31
C TYR A 39 -0.83 -9.35 -2.87
N ASN A 40 -0.90 -10.45 -2.11
CA ASN A 40 -1.35 -10.42 -0.72
C ASN A 40 -0.43 -9.57 0.17
N MET A 41 0.89 -9.72 0.02
CA MET A 41 1.87 -8.89 0.75
C MET A 41 1.68 -7.41 0.45
N SER A 42 1.42 -7.05 -0.80
CA SER A 42 1.19 -5.66 -1.20
C SER A 42 -0.13 -5.11 -0.64
N LYS A 43 -1.18 -5.94 -0.61
CA LYS A 43 -2.47 -5.61 0.01
C LYS A 43 -2.33 -5.43 1.53
N ASP A 44 -1.60 -6.32 2.20
CA ASP A 44 -1.35 -6.25 3.64
C ASP A 44 -0.51 -5.03 4.02
N ALA A 45 0.49 -4.69 3.19
CA ALA A 45 1.28 -3.48 3.33
C ALA A 45 0.41 -2.22 3.18
N ALA A 46 -0.49 -2.17 2.19
CA ALA A 46 -1.43 -1.06 2.02
C ALA A 46 -2.41 -0.95 3.20
N THR A 47 -2.89 -2.09 3.73
CA THR A 47 -3.78 -2.14 4.89
C THR A 47 -3.08 -1.63 6.15
N THR A 48 -1.87 -2.11 6.42
CA THR A 48 -1.04 -1.66 7.55
C THR A 48 -0.71 -0.17 7.43
N SER A 49 -0.37 0.30 6.23
CA SER A 49 -0.08 1.72 5.98
C SER A 49 -1.32 2.60 6.17
N THR A 50 -2.51 2.09 5.82
CA THR A 50 -3.77 2.79 6.07
C THR A 50 -4.03 2.93 7.56
N LYS A 51 -3.85 1.87 8.35
CA LYS A 51 -3.97 1.92 9.82
C LYS A 51 -3.00 2.93 10.43
N GLY A 52 -1.72 2.90 10.02
CA GLY A 52 -0.74 3.90 10.48
C GLY A 52 -1.08 5.34 10.08
N THR A 53 -1.74 5.53 8.93
CA THR A 53 -2.23 6.86 8.51
C THR A 53 -3.40 7.31 9.38
N ILE A 54 -4.33 6.42 9.72
CA ILE A 54 -5.41 6.72 10.67
C ILE A 54 -4.83 7.17 12.01
N ASP A 55 -3.85 6.43 12.54
CA ASP A 55 -3.20 6.78 13.80
C ASP A 55 -2.50 8.14 13.72
N THR A 56 -1.82 8.41 12.61
CA THR A 56 -1.19 9.72 12.35
C THR A 56 -2.23 10.85 12.34
N VAL A 57 -3.38 10.64 11.73
CA VAL A 57 -4.46 11.65 11.67
C VAL A 57 -5.10 11.86 13.04
N LYS A 58 -5.24 10.80 13.86
CA LYS A 58 -5.63 10.93 15.27
C LYS A 58 -4.61 11.72 16.06
N SER A 59 -3.31 11.47 15.87
CA SER A 59 -2.24 12.25 16.50
C SER A 59 -2.26 13.72 16.06
N PHE A 60 -2.52 14.00 14.78
CA PHE A 60 -2.70 15.37 14.30
C PHE A 60 -3.86 16.09 15.02
N TYR A 61 -5.01 15.43 15.12
CA TYR A 61 -6.16 16.00 15.83
C TYR A 61 -5.86 16.28 17.31
N VAL A 62 -5.21 15.34 18.01
CA VAL A 62 -4.85 15.51 19.42
C VAL A 62 -3.84 16.65 19.59
N ASP A 63 -2.76 16.68 18.81
CA ASP A 63 -1.73 17.73 18.93
C ASP A 63 -2.30 19.12 18.66
N MET A 64 -3.18 19.25 17.67
CA MET A 64 -3.84 20.52 17.36
C MET A 64 -4.77 20.96 18.49
N ASN A 65 -5.51 20.02 19.10
CA ASN A 65 -6.38 20.27 20.24
C ASN A 65 -5.64 20.69 21.52
N LEU A 66 -4.34 20.39 21.65
CA LEU A 66 -3.53 20.88 22.78
C LEU A 66 -3.31 22.39 22.74
N LEU A 67 -3.44 23.02 21.57
CA LEU A 67 -3.13 24.44 21.37
C LEU A 67 -4.36 25.29 21.08
N ASN A 68 -5.33 24.75 20.33
CA ASN A 68 -6.57 25.43 19.98
C ASN A 68 -7.70 24.42 19.99
N GLU A 69 -8.92 24.84 20.31
CA GLU A 69 -10.09 23.98 20.13
C GLU A 69 -10.26 23.63 18.64
N VAL A 70 -10.22 22.35 18.30
CA VAL A 70 -10.45 21.81 16.96
C VAL A 70 -11.80 21.12 16.94
N GLY A 71 -12.72 21.66 16.14
CA GLY A 71 -14.04 21.10 15.95
C GLY A 71 -14.05 19.80 15.14
N LEU A 72 -15.03 18.96 15.43
CA LEU A 72 -15.38 17.80 14.60
C LEU A 72 -16.49 18.19 13.60
N PRO A 73 -16.54 17.60 12.41
CA PRO A 73 -15.63 16.59 11.88
C PRO A 73 -14.27 17.19 11.47
N PHE A 74 -13.20 16.43 11.72
CA PHE A 74 -11.84 16.77 11.35
C PHE A 74 -11.36 15.85 10.23
N LYS A 75 -10.88 16.41 9.13
CA LYS A 75 -10.48 15.66 7.95
C LYS A 75 -9.09 16.05 7.47
N VAL A 76 -8.33 15.05 7.05
CA VAL A 76 -7.04 15.21 6.39
C VAL A 76 -7.16 14.63 4.99
N ALA A 77 -6.97 15.48 3.99
CA ALA A 77 -6.88 15.06 2.59
C ALA A 77 -5.42 14.98 2.17
N PHE A 78 -5.06 13.91 1.48
CA PHE A 78 -3.72 13.63 0.98
C PHE A 78 -3.68 13.80 -0.53
N ASP A 79 -2.58 14.35 -1.02
CA ASP A 79 -2.27 14.48 -2.43
C ASP A 79 -0.78 14.24 -2.68
N LYS A 80 -0.35 14.25 -3.94
CA LYS A 80 1.07 14.02 -4.30
C LYS A 80 2.03 15.05 -3.70
N GLY A 81 1.55 16.23 -3.33
CA GLY A 81 2.32 17.34 -2.75
C GLY A 81 2.33 17.35 -1.23
N GLY A 82 1.51 16.53 -0.56
CA GLY A 82 1.47 16.43 0.89
C GLY A 82 0.06 16.18 1.42
N TYR A 83 -0.34 16.97 2.43
CA TYR A 83 -1.64 16.85 3.06
C TYR A 83 -2.22 18.22 3.42
N THR A 84 -3.54 18.29 3.42
CA THR A 84 -4.33 19.47 3.78
C THR A 84 -5.33 19.12 4.87
N PHE A 85 -5.43 19.98 5.87
CA PHE A 85 -6.37 19.86 6.98
C PHE A 85 -7.69 20.56 6.69
N TYR A 86 -8.78 19.96 7.16
CA TYR A 86 -10.13 20.50 7.10
C TYR A 86 -10.80 20.34 8.46
N GLU A 87 -11.44 21.41 8.92
CA GLU A 87 -12.19 21.47 10.16
C GLU A 87 -13.62 21.93 9.83
N ILE A 88 -14.64 21.16 10.22
CA ILE A 88 -16.06 21.44 9.93
C ILE A 88 -16.25 21.78 8.42
N GLY A 89 -15.55 21.03 7.56
CA GLY A 89 -15.60 21.19 6.10
C GLY A 89 -14.80 22.37 5.52
N LYS A 90 -14.15 23.20 6.34
CA LYS A 90 -13.34 24.33 5.88
C LYS A 90 -11.86 24.00 5.88
N LYS A 91 -11.14 24.37 4.81
CA LYS A 91 -9.69 24.22 4.75
C LYS A 91 -9.03 25.09 5.82
N VAL A 92 -8.15 24.48 6.61
CA VAL A 92 -7.40 25.16 7.66
C VAL A 92 -5.90 24.98 7.42
N ASN A 93 -5.16 26.09 7.53
CA ASN A 93 -3.71 26.10 7.36
C ASN A 93 -3.05 26.14 8.74
N TYR A 94 -2.79 24.97 9.30
CA TYR A 94 -1.95 24.89 10.50
C TYR A 94 -0.50 25.12 10.10
N LYS A 95 0.09 26.22 10.58
CA LYS A 95 1.48 26.62 10.30
C LYS A 95 2.51 25.70 10.95
N ARG A 96 2.10 24.83 11.87
CA ARG A 96 3.00 23.87 12.53
C ARG A 96 3.11 22.64 11.64
N GLN A 97 4.23 22.51 10.93
CA GLN A 97 4.66 21.21 10.44
C GLN A 97 4.89 20.33 11.67
N LEU A 98 3.94 19.44 11.93
CA LEU A 98 4.16 18.36 12.86
C LEU A 98 5.40 17.63 12.37
N ASN A 99 6.49 17.75 13.14
CA ASN A 99 7.74 17.05 12.92
C ASN A 99 7.57 15.57 13.33
N ILE A 100 6.41 14.99 13.02
CA ILE A 100 6.23 13.56 12.99
C ILE A 100 7.17 13.13 11.89
N LYS A 101 8.27 12.49 12.30
CA LYS A 101 9.11 11.76 11.37
C LYS A 101 8.16 10.78 10.69
N ASN A 102 7.70 11.10 9.49
CA ASN A 102 6.89 10.20 8.68
C ASN A 102 7.85 9.11 8.22
N ILE A 103 8.14 8.16 9.11
CA ILE A 103 9.06 7.03 8.85
C ILE A 103 8.39 6.00 7.92
N GLY A 104 7.14 6.27 7.50
CA GLY A 104 6.35 5.47 6.58
C GLY A 104 6.04 6.18 5.27
N LYS A 105 5.59 5.41 4.28
CA LYS A 105 5.13 5.93 3.00
C LYS A 105 3.83 6.69 3.21
N LEU A 106 3.81 7.97 2.84
CA LEU A 106 2.56 8.73 2.80
C LEU A 106 1.66 8.22 1.66
N PRO A 107 0.33 8.24 1.84
CA PRO A 107 -0.60 7.96 0.76
C PRO A 107 -0.49 9.04 -0.32
N THR A 108 -0.70 8.65 -1.58
CA THR A 108 -0.58 9.57 -2.72
C THR A 108 -1.86 10.32 -3.04
N ASP A 109 -2.99 9.86 -2.50
CA ASP A 109 -4.34 10.39 -2.73
C ASP A 109 -5.29 9.87 -1.63
N GLY A 110 -6.45 10.53 -1.49
CA GLY A 110 -7.54 10.13 -0.60
C GLY A 110 -7.65 10.97 0.66
N SER A 111 -8.43 10.52 1.63
CA SER A 111 -8.62 11.24 2.88
C SER A 111 -9.00 10.35 4.05
N VAL A 112 -8.69 10.83 5.25
CA VAL A 112 -9.15 10.27 6.51
C VAL A 112 -9.94 11.34 7.26
N GLN A 113 -11.09 11.00 7.83
CA GLN A 113 -11.94 11.90 8.59
C GLN A 113 -12.34 11.27 9.92
N ILE A 114 -12.15 12.03 11.00
CA ILE A 114 -12.71 11.77 12.32
C ILE A 114 -14.08 12.45 12.36
N ASN A 115 -15.13 11.65 12.50
CA ASN A 115 -16.51 12.11 12.55
C ASN A 115 -16.86 12.67 13.93
N VAL A 116 -18.02 13.31 14.03
CA VAL A 116 -18.52 13.93 15.28
C VAL A 116 -18.75 12.88 16.38
N ASP A 117 -19.11 11.67 16.01
CA ASP A 117 -19.29 10.52 16.91
C ASP A 117 -17.97 9.83 17.31
N GLY A 118 -16.83 10.34 16.82
CA GLY A 118 -15.50 9.77 17.06
C GLY A 118 -15.11 8.62 16.12
N THR A 119 -16.01 8.17 15.24
CA THR A 119 -15.69 7.14 14.25
C THR A 119 -14.73 7.66 13.18
N VAL A 120 -13.90 6.77 12.61
CA VAL A 120 -13.00 7.14 11.52
C VAL A 120 -13.50 6.61 10.19
N THR A 121 -13.58 7.51 9.22
CA THR A 121 -13.84 7.17 7.82
C THR A 121 -12.59 7.38 6.97
N VAL A 122 -12.31 6.41 6.11
CA VAL A 122 -11.22 6.48 5.11
C VAL A 122 -11.86 6.41 3.73
N LYS A 123 -11.49 7.36 2.87
CA LYS A 123 -12.01 7.44 1.50
C LYS A 123 -10.87 7.49 0.50
N ASN A 124 -10.84 6.50 -0.38
CA ASN A 124 -9.92 6.39 -1.52
C ASN A 124 -8.43 6.54 -1.15
N LEU A 125 -8.01 6.13 0.04
CA LEU A 125 -6.65 6.30 0.51
C LEU A 125 -5.71 5.38 -0.29
N THR A 126 -4.77 5.96 -1.03
CA THR A 126 -4.04 5.23 -2.08
C THR A 126 -2.60 4.94 -1.69
N PHE A 127 -2.22 3.66 -1.74
CA PHE A 127 -0.84 3.18 -1.54
C PHE A 127 -0.41 2.31 -2.73
N GLY A 128 0.41 2.88 -3.61
CA GLY A 128 0.82 2.18 -4.84
C GLY A 128 -0.39 1.85 -5.71
N ASN A 129 -0.62 0.56 -5.95
CA ASN A 129 -1.76 0.07 -6.75
C ASN A 129 -3.01 -0.21 -5.92
N PHE A 130 -2.98 -0.03 -4.59
CA PHE A 130 -4.14 -0.30 -3.75
C PHE A 130 -4.84 0.98 -3.35
N LYS A 131 -6.17 0.89 -3.28
CA LYS A 131 -7.07 1.93 -2.79
C LYS A 131 -7.85 1.37 -1.61
N CYS A 132 -7.72 2.03 -0.47
CA CYS A 132 -8.32 1.61 0.79
C CYS A 132 -9.48 2.52 1.17
N ASN A 133 -10.55 1.91 1.69
CA ASN A 133 -11.75 2.58 2.17
C ASN A 133 -12.18 1.98 3.51
N GLN A 134 -12.77 2.82 4.35
CA GLN A 134 -13.31 2.43 5.65
C GLN A 134 -14.51 3.31 5.94
N ILE A 135 -15.67 2.70 6.19
CA ILE A 135 -16.92 3.42 6.51
C ILE A 135 -17.11 3.51 8.03
N ASN A 136 -16.60 2.53 8.77
CA ASN A 136 -16.64 2.42 10.23
C ASN A 136 -15.35 1.72 10.72
N ASP A 137 -15.10 1.63 12.03
CA ASP A 137 -13.85 1.06 12.57
C ASP A 137 -13.61 -0.44 12.30
N GLN A 138 -14.57 -1.14 11.67
CA GLN A 138 -14.50 -2.59 11.43
C GLN A 138 -14.29 -2.96 9.95
N ASP A 139 -14.69 -2.09 9.01
CA ASP A 139 -14.77 -2.40 7.57
C ASP A 139 -13.64 -1.77 6.74
N LEU A 140 -12.38 -1.96 7.13
CA LEU A 140 -11.25 -1.52 6.31
C LEU A 140 -11.04 -2.49 5.13
N VAL A 141 -11.32 -2.01 3.91
CA VAL A 141 -11.17 -2.77 2.67
C VAL A 141 -10.16 -2.09 1.77
N CYS A 142 -9.16 -2.85 1.32
CA CYS A 142 -8.16 -2.43 0.34
C CYS A 142 -8.27 -3.28 -0.92
N ASP A 143 -8.58 -2.62 -2.04
CA ASP A 143 -8.72 -3.25 -3.35
C ASP A 143 -7.71 -2.68 -4.34
N ASN A 144 -7.41 -3.46 -5.37
CA ASN A 144 -6.59 -2.99 -6.47
C ASN A 144 -7.31 -1.85 -7.20
N LYS A 145 -6.59 -0.76 -7.49
CA LYS A 145 -7.11 0.48 -8.07
C LYS A 145 -7.62 0.29 -9.50
#